data_AF-A0A3S2CSH3-F1
#
_entry.id   AF-A0A3S2CSH3-F1
#
_cell.length_a   1.000
_cell.length_b   1.000
_cell.length_c   1.000
_cell.angle_alpha   90.00
_cell.angle_beta   90.00
_cell.angle_gamma   90.00
#
_symmetry.space_group_name_H-M   'P 1'
#
loop_
_entity.id
_entity.type
_entity.pdbx_description
1 polymer ?
#
loop_
_entity_poly.entity_id
_entity_poly.type
_entity_poly.pdbx_seq_one_letter_code
_entity_poly.pdbx_strand_id
1 'polypeptide(L)'
;MAEDAVLIGKRLPAAVYDLALRLGVRPGTSRTTVKLKQTGRMKQKLEATSWMSFTATQTISTSECAFDWRARFGPFGMISARDALKGGQGQLDIMA
;
A
#
# COMPACT_ATOMS: atom_id res chain seq x y z
N MET A 1 -25.38 -30.36 -4.08
CA MET A 1 -24.90 -29.94 -2.74
C MET A 1 -23.41 -29.54 -2.69
N ALA A 2 -22.69 -29.46 -3.82
CA ALA A 2 -21.29 -28.98 -3.84
C ALA A 2 -21.07 -27.73 -4.73
N GLU A 3 -22.02 -27.36 -5.60
CA GLU A 3 -21.91 -26.18 -6.48
C GLU A 3 -22.29 -24.86 -5.79
N ASP A 4 -23.24 -24.87 -4.85
CA ASP A 4 -23.76 -23.64 -4.23
C ASP A 4 -22.77 -22.97 -3.26
N ALA A 5 -21.78 -23.71 -2.76
CA ALA A 5 -20.75 -23.18 -1.87
C ALA A 5 -19.70 -22.34 -2.63
N VAL A 6 -19.54 -22.55 -3.94
CA VAL A 6 -18.59 -21.81 -4.79
C VAL A 6 -19.11 -20.42 -5.17
N LEU A 7 -20.42 -20.20 -5.08
CA LEU A 7 -21.07 -18.92 -5.42
C LEU A 7 -21.38 -18.03 -4.22
N ILE A 8 -20.95 -18.39 -3.01
CA ILE A 8 -20.90 -17.46 -1.85
C ILE A 8 -19.76 -16.43 -2.01
N GLY A 9 -19.23 -16.23 -3.21
CA GLY A 9 -18.64 -14.95 -3.61
C GLY A 9 -19.75 -13.92 -3.78
N LYS A 10 -20.33 -13.43 -2.67
CA LYS A 10 -21.46 -12.48 -2.69
C LYS A 10 -21.18 -11.34 -3.67
N ARG A 11 -21.96 -11.30 -4.75
CA ARG A 11 -22.04 -10.15 -5.65
C ARG A 11 -22.20 -8.89 -4.80
N LEU A 12 -21.35 -7.89 -5.02
CA LEU A 12 -21.42 -6.62 -4.29
C LEU A 12 -22.85 -6.05 -4.39
N PRO A 13 -23.40 -5.48 -3.30
CA PRO A 13 -24.67 -4.76 -3.39
C PRO A 13 -24.64 -3.74 -4.53
N ALA A 14 -25.74 -3.57 -5.25
CA ALA A 14 -25.79 -2.75 -6.46
C ALA A 14 -25.21 -1.34 -6.25
N ALA A 15 -25.59 -0.67 -5.15
CA ALA A 15 -25.07 0.65 -4.81
C ALA A 15 -23.54 0.70 -4.63
N VAL A 16 -22.94 -0.37 -4.09
CA VAL A 16 -21.48 -0.50 -3.91
C VAL A 16 -20.80 -0.73 -5.25
N TYR A 17 -21.38 -1.59 -6.09
CA TYR A 17 -20.89 -1.84 -7.44
C TYR A 17 -20.94 -0.58 -8.31
N ASP A 18 -22.06 0.15 -8.29
CA ASP A 18 -22.25 1.39 -9.05
C ASP A 18 -21.31 2.49 -8.58
N LEU A 19 -21.08 2.60 -7.25
CA LEU A 19 -20.06 3.51 -6.72
C LEU A 19 -18.67 3.12 -7.23
N ALA A 20 -18.30 1.84 -7.18
CA ALA A 20 -17.00 1.37 -7.65
C ALA A 20 -16.79 1.70 -9.14
N LEU A 21 -17.81 1.49 -9.98
CA LEU A 21 -17.77 1.88 -11.39
C LEU A 21 -17.58 3.38 -11.58
N ARG A 22 -18.32 4.22 -10.83
CA ARG A 22 -18.16 5.69 -10.88
C ARG A 22 -16.78 6.15 -10.42
N LEU A 23 -16.15 5.42 -9.51
CA LEU A 23 -14.77 5.66 -9.07
C LEU A 23 -13.72 5.06 -10.04
N GLY A 24 -14.14 4.50 -11.18
CA GLY A 24 -13.25 4.07 -12.25
C GLY A 24 -12.78 2.62 -12.15
N VAL A 25 -13.38 1.79 -11.29
CA VAL A 25 -13.11 0.34 -11.28
C VAL A 25 -13.53 -0.26 -12.61
N ARG A 26 -12.63 -1.02 -13.23
CA ARG A 26 -12.89 -1.74 -14.48
C ARG A 26 -13.25 -3.19 -14.16
N PRO A 27 -14.48 -3.65 -14.43
CA PRO A 27 -14.88 -5.04 -14.23
C PRO A 27 -13.94 -5.99 -14.97
N GLY A 28 -13.64 -7.14 -14.38
CA GLY A 28 -12.71 -8.12 -14.96
C GLY A 28 -11.22 -7.80 -14.80
N THR A 29 -10.86 -6.61 -14.29
CA THR A 29 -9.48 -6.36 -13.85
C THR A 29 -9.32 -6.68 -12.36
N SER A 30 -8.74 -7.84 -12.03
CA SER A 30 -8.28 -8.10 -10.66
C SER A 30 -6.91 -7.44 -10.48
N ARG A 31 -6.89 -6.13 -10.21
CA ARG A 31 -5.66 -5.53 -9.69
C ARG A 31 -5.48 -6.01 -8.26
N THR A 32 -4.62 -7.00 -8.08
CA THR A 32 -4.23 -7.58 -6.80
C THR A 32 -3.34 -6.65 -5.98
N THR A 33 -2.92 -5.53 -6.57
CA THR A 33 -1.95 -4.62 -5.95
C THR A 33 -2.20 -3.17 -6.34
N VAL A 34 -2.15 -2.28 -5.34
CA VAL A 34 -2.13 -0.82 -5.50
C VAL A 34 -0.71 -0.33 -5.24
N LYS A 35 -0.17 0.50 -6.15
CA LYS A 35 1.14 1.12 -5.99
C LYS A 35 1.00 2.64 -5.90
N LEU A 36 1.50 3.22 -4.82
CA LEU A 36 1.51 4.65 -4.58
C LEU A 36 2.95 5.15 -4.57
N LYS A 37 3.20 6.28 -5.22
CA LYS A 37 4.47 7.01 -5.10
C LYS A 37 4.20 8.25 -4.26
N GLN A 38 5.01 8.45 -3.23
CA GLN A 38 4.92 9.59 -2.33
C GLN A 38 6.22 10.37 -2.40
N THR A 39 6.13 11.69 -2.36
CA THR A 39 7.27 12.59 -2.20
C THR A 39 6.92 13.63 -1.16
N GLY A 40 7.90 14.07 -0.38
CA GLY A 40 7.64 15.07 0.65
C GLY A 40 8.91 15.45 1.39
N ARG A 41 8.76 15.96 2.61
CA ARG A 41 9.87 16.33 3.49
C ARG A 41 9.74 15.63 4.84
N MET A 42 10.87 15.24 5.42
CA MET A 42 10.95 14.58 6.73
C MET A 42 12.16 15.06 7.51
N LYS A 43 12.08 14.90 8.84
CA LYS A 43 13.19 15.14 9.76
C LYS A 43 13.88 13.83 10.10
N GLN A 44 15.20 13.86 10.31
CA GLN A 44 15.95 12.66 10.72
C GLN A 44 15.67 12.28 12.19
N LYS A 45 15.39 13.27 13.02
CA LYS A 45 15.08 13.15 14.45
C LYS A 45 13.98 14.16 14.78
N LEU A 46 13.21 13.94 15.84
CA LEU A 46 12.10 14.82 16.23
C LEU A 46 12.58 16.27 16.46
N GLU A 47 13.75 16.41 17.05
CA GLU A 47 14.39 17.67 17.45
C GLU A 47 15.14 18.34 16.29
N ALA A 48 15.29 17.66 15.14
CA ALA A 48 16.03 18.23 14.01
C ALA A 48 15.34 19.50 13.50
N THR A 49 16.13 20.53 13.25
CA THR A 49 15.67 21.79 12.64
C THR A 49 15.63 21.69 11.12
N SER A 50 16.44 20.80 10.54
CA SER A 50 16.53 20.59 9.09
C SER A 50 15.50 19.59 8.58
N TRP A 51 14.94 19.91 7.41
CA TRP A 51 14.00 19.06 6.67
C TRP A 51 14.64 18.56 5.39
N MET A 52 14.61 17.25 5.18
CA MET A 52 15.16 16.60 4.00
C MET A 52 14.04 16.12 3.09
N SER A 53 14.27 16.20 1.78
CA SER A 53 13.37 15.57 0.82
C SER A 53 13.36 14.06 1.00
N PHE A 54 12.20 13.44 0.84
CA PHE A 54 12.08 11.99 0.75
C PHE A 54 11.25 11.58 -0.46
N THR A 55 11.50 10.37 -0.93
CA THR A 55 10.61 9.66 -1.84
C THR A 55 10.28 8.31 -1.25
N ALA A 56 9.02 7.91 -1.32
CA ALA A 56 8.58 6.60 -0.93
C ALA A 56 7.75 5.92 -2.02
N THR A 57 7.75 4.60 -2.01
CA THR A 57 6.84 3.77 -2.78
C THR A 57 6.12 2.86 -1.80
N GLN A 58 4.79 2.86 -1.87
CA GLN A 58 3.95 1.95 -1.12
C GLN A 58 3.28 0.97 -2.07
N THR A 59 3.34 -0.31 -1.73
CA THR A 59 2.65 -1.38 -2.43
C THR A 59 1.66 -2.00 -1.45
N ILE A 60 0.38 -2.04 -1.78
CA ILE A 60 -0.69 -2.56 -0.93
C ILE A 60 -1.37 -3.71 -1.67
N SER A 61 -1.52 -4.86 -1.01
CA SER A 61 -2.33 -5.96 -1.54
C SER A 61 -3.81 -5.64 -1.39
N THR A 62 -4.60 -5.91 -2.44
CA THR A 62 -6.06 -5.77 -2.39
C THR A 62 -6.75 -7.09 -2.04
N SER A 63 -6.01 -8.21 -2.07
CA SER A 63 -6.51 -9.55 -1.75
C SER A 63 -6.04 -10.07 -0.39
N GLU A 64 -5.02 -9.45 0.19
CA GLU A 64 -4.42 -9.86 1.46
C GLU A 64 -4.22 -8.64 2.36
N CYS A 65 -4.23 -8.85 3.68
CA CYS A 65 -3.82 -7.83 4.64
C CYS A 65 -2.28 -7.72 4.62
N ALA A 66 -1.73 -7.10 3.57
CA ALA A 66 -0.30 -6.98 3.35
C ALA A 66 0.08 -5.67 2.67
N PHE A 67 1.21 -5.10 3.07
CA PHE A 67 1.80 -3.93 2.42
C PHE A 67 3.33 -3.96 2.49
N ASP A 68 3.98 -3.23 1.59
CA ASP A 68 5.42 -2.96 1.60
C ASP A 68 5.61 -1.47 1.27
N TRP A 69 6.11 -0.72 2.23
CA TRP A 69 6.45 0.69 2.12
C TRP A 69 7.97 0.84 2.16
N ARG A 70 8.53 1.55 1.18
CA ARG A 70 9.96 1.81 1.07
C ARG A 70 10.19 3.29 0.90
N ALA A 71 10.93 3.89 1.81
CA ALA A 71 11.37 5.28 1.70
C ALA A 71 12.87 5.39 1.56
N ARG A 72 13.28 6.47 0.89
CA ARG A 72 14.67 6.93 0.80
C ARG A 72 14.71 8.42 1.13
N PHE A 73 15.69 8.82 1.92
CA PHE A 73 15.87 10.20 2.37
C PHE A 73 17.33 10.52 2.69
N GLY A 74 17.64 11.81 2.77
CA GLY A 74 18.99 12.33 2.97
C GLY A 74 19.78 12.48 1.66
N PRO A 75 21.02 13.02 1.73
CA PRO A 75 21.89 13.19 0.56
C PRO A 75 22.04 11.86 -0.18
N PHE A 76 21.75 11.86 -1.49
CA PHE A 76 21.80 10.67 -2.35
C PHE A 76 20.94 9.47 -1.88
N GLY A 77 19.97 9.67 -0.98
CA GLY A 77 19.16 8.57 -0.44
C GLY A 77 19.95 7.63 0.48
N MET A 78 20.99 8.14 1.15
CA MET A 78 21.86 7.42 2.07
C MET A 78 21.09 6.68 3.17
N ILE A 79 19.92 7.19 3.56
CA ILE A 79 19.05 6.53 4.51
C ILE A 79 17.87 5.90 3.78
N SER A 80 17.62 4.63 4.07
CA SER A 80 16.44 3.92 3.59
C SER A 80 15.68 3.28 4.74
N ALA A 81 14.36 3.34 4.64
CA ALA A 81 13.44 2.71 5.58
C ALA A 81 12.52 1.77 4.82
N ARG A 82 12.27 0.61 5.40
CA ARG A 82 11.26 -0.33 4.94
C ARG A 82 10.33 -0.65 6.09
N ASP A 83 9.04 -0.46 5.86
CA ASP A 83 7.98 -0.87 6.76
C ASP A 83 7.06 -1.80 5.97
N ALA A 84 6.87 -3.02 6.44
CA ALA A 84 6.10 -4.04 5.73
C ALA A 84 5.25 -4.87 6.68
N LEU A 85 4.09 -5.27 6.19
CA LEU A 85 3.26 -6.31 6.79
C LEU A 85 3.11 -7.42 5.77
N LYS A 86 3.57 -8.63 6.09
CA LYS A 86 3.43 -9.80 5.20
C LYS A 86 3.15 -11.05 6.02
N GLY A 87 2.11 -11.79 5.64
CA GLY A 87 1.73 -13.03 6.35
C GLY A 87 1.43 -12.81 7.84
N GLY A 88 0.89 -11.64 8.20
CA GLY A 88 0.60 -11.27 9.59
C GLY A 88 1.81 -10.82 10.41
N GLN A 89 3.01 -10.77 9.82
CA GLN A 89 4.23 -10.33 10.49
C GLN A 89 4.64 -8.93 10.04
N GLY A 90 4.83 -8.04 11.00
CA GLY A 90 5.40 -6.71 10.79
C GLY A 90 6.92 -6.77 10.69
N GLN A 91 7.49 -6.02 9.75
CA GLN A 91 8.93 -5.84 9.59
C GLN A 91 9.22 -4.35 9.42
N LEU A 92 10.13 -3.84 10.26
CA LEU A 92 10.66 -2.49 10.15
C LEU A 92 12.19 -2.57 10.04
N ASP A 93 12.74 -2.18 8.89
CA ASP A 93 14.17 -2.13 8.63
C ASP A 93 14.60 -0.68 8.41
N ILE A 94 15.67 -0.25 9.07
CA ILE A 94 16.32 1.05 8.86
C ILE A 94 17.78 0.80 8.47
N MET A 95 18.20 1.37 7.34
CA MET A 95 19.60 1.39 6.89
C MET A 95 20.03 2.84 6.76
N ALA A 96 21.07 3.25 7.48
CA ALA A 96 21.57 4.62 7.56
C ALA A 96 23.10 4.65 7.58
#